data_AF-A0A956AVN9-F1
#
_entry.id   AF-A0A956AVN9-F1
#
_cell.length_a   1.000
_cell.length_b   1.000
_cell.length_c   1.000
_cell.angle_alpha   90.00
_cell.angle_beta   90.00
_cell.angle_gamma   90.00
#
_symmetry.space_group_name_H-M   'P 1'
#
loop_
_entity.id
_entity.type
_entity.pdbx_description
1 polymer ?
#
loop_
_entity_poly.entity_id
_entity_poly.type
_entity_poly.pdbx_seq_one_letter_code
_entity_poly.pdbx_strand_id
1 'polypeptide(L)'
;YNVSKAAVVALTETLAAELGPAGTTCTVLAPLFFQTNLMATSRVTDERLKKKAAALMAEGKLSADDVAEAALKAVARGDLYALPMRDGRWYWRLKRLSPQTYVRLLDWMARRKLKG
;
A
#
# COMPACT_ATOMS: atom_id res chain seq x y z
N TYR A 1 -11.26 -3.53 5.66
CA TYR A 1 -10.21 -2.88 4.83
C TYR A 1 -8.81 -3.45 5.10
N ASN A 2 -8.20 -3.21 6.28
CA ASN A 2 -6.80 -3.65 6.52
C ASN A 2 -6.61 -5.17 6.47
N VAL A 3 -7.53 -5.95 7.06
CA VAL A 3 -7.48 -7.42 7.03
C VAL A 3 -7.46 -7.95 5.60
N SER A 4 -8.38 -7.49 4.74
CA SER A 4 -8.44 -7.94 3.35
C SER A 4 -7.22 -7.52 2.54
N LYS A 5 -6.67 -6.31 2.77
CA LYS A 5 -5.43 -5.88 2.10
C LYS A 5 -4.21 -6.71 2.54
N ALA A 6 -4.12 -7.07 3.83
CA ALA A 6 -3.06 -7.94 4.32
C ALA A 6 -3.19 -9.38 3.77
N ALA A 7 -4.43 -9.88 3.64
CA ALA A 7 -4.70 -11.19 3.07
C ALA A 7 -4.21 -11.31 1.61
N VAL A 8 -4.39 -10.26 0.79
CA VAL A 8 -3.87 -10.25 -0.60
C VAL A 8 -2.35 -10.35 -0.63
N VAL A 9 -1.65 -9.70 0.31
CA VAL A 9 -0.18 -9.82 0.40
C VAL A 9 0.23 -11.25 0.72
N ALA A 10 -0.33 -11.84 1.77
CA ALA A 10 -0.03 -13.21 2.18
C ALA A 10 -0.37 -14.23 1.07
N LEU A 11 -1.52 -14.07 0.42
CA LEU A 11 -1.91 -14.90 -0.72
C LEU A 11 -0.91 -14.82 -1.87
N THR A 12 -0.46 -13.60 -2.21
CA THR A 12 0.54 -13.40 -3.28
C THR A 12 1.88 -14.04 -2.93
N GLU A 13 2.31 -13.95 -1.67
CA GLU A 13 3.54 -14.60 -1.18
C GLU A 13 3.45 -16.13 -1.31
N THR A 14 2.30 -16.72 -0.95
CA THR A 14 2.04 -18.16 -1.13
C THR A 14 2.10 -18.56 -2.60
N LEU A 15 1.37 -17.86 -3.47
CA LEU A 15 1.36 -18.16 -4.91
C LEU A 15 2.75 -18.02 -5.56
N ALA A 16 3.53 -17.02 -5.16
CA ALA A 16 4.89 -16.85 -5.66
C ALA A 16 5.78 -18.05 -5.30
N ALA A 17 5.63 -18.60 -4.09
CA ALA A 17 6.39 -19.78 -3.66
C ALA A 17 5.93 -21.06 -4.36
N GLU A 18 4.62 -21.24 -4.54
CA GLU A 18 4.04 -22.44 -5.16
C GLU A 18 4.27 -22.49 -6.69
N LEU A 19 4.15 -21.34 -7.36
CA LEU A 19 4.24 -21.26 -8.82
C LEU A 19 5.66 -20.94 -9.33
N GLY A 20 6.55 -20.49 -8.44
CA GLY A 20 7.95 -20.20 -8.76
C GLY A 20 8.68 -21.35 -9.46
N PRO A 21 8.58 -22.62 -8.98
CA PRO A 21 9.17 -23.78 -9.65
C PRO A 21 8.66 -24.03 -11.08
N ALA A 22 7.45 -23.56 -11.41
CA ALA A 22 6.86 -23.63 -12.74
C ALA A 22 7.24 -22.42 -13.63
N GLY A 23 8.15 -21.55 -13.17
CA GLY A 23 8.61 -20.37 -13.90
C GLY A 23 7.64 -19.19 -13.91
N THR A 24 6.61 -19.20 -13.04
CA THR A 24 5.63 -18.11 -12.94
C THR A 24 5.94 -17.22 -11.74
N THR A 25 6.02 -15.91 -11.98
CA THR A 25 6.22 -14.91 -10.92
C THR A 25 4.90 -14.31 -10.47
N CYS A 26 4.78 -13.95 -9.20
CA CYS A 26 3.64 -13.20 -8.67
C CYS A 26 4.11 -11.89 -8.03
N THR A 27 3.34 -10.81 -8.26
CA THR A 27 3.65 -9.47 -7.76
C THR A 27 2.42 -8.87 -7.08
N VAL A 28 2.57 -8.39 -5.84
CA VAL A 28 1.53 -7.62 -5.16
C VAL A 28 1.79 -6.12 -5.29
N LEU A 29 0.78 -5.38 -5.78
CA LEU A 29 0.79 -3.92 -5.85
C LEU A 29 0.19 -3.32 -4.58
N ALA A 30 1.00 -2.56 -3.84
CA ALA A 30 0.58 -1.89 -2.60
C ALA A 30 0.96 -0.39 -2.63
N PRO A 31 0.16 0.46 -3.30
CA PRO A 31 0.35 1.90 -3.31
C PRO A 31 -0.19 2.54 -2.01
N LEU A 32 0.39 3.68 -1.62
CA LEU A 32 -0.26 4.58 -0.64
C LEU A 32 -1.29 5.46 -1.37
N PHE A 33 -1.76 6.54 -0.76
CA PHE A 33 -2.71 7.46 -1.38
C PHE A 33 -2.11 8.13 -2.63
N PHE A 34 -2.82 8.03 -3.75
CA PHE A 34 -2.43 8.55 -5.06
C PHE A 34 -3.65 9.20 -5.72
N GLN A 35 -3.44 10.01 -6.75
CA GLN A 35 -4.53 10.73 -7.41
C GLN A 35 -5.35 9.75 -8.24
N THR A 36 -6.57 9.45 -7.79
CA THR A 36 -7.46 8.45 -8.37
C THR A 36 -8.92 8.71 -8.03
N ASN A 37 -9.83 8.17 -8.85
CA ASN A 37 -11.27 8.32 -8.67
C ASN A 37 -11.91 7.24 -7.76
N LEU A 38 -11.12 6.49 -6.99
CA LEU A 38 -11.61 5.42 -6.10
C LEU A 38 -12.68 5.89 -5.09
N MET A 39 -12.64 7.17 -4.69
CA MET A 39 -13.61 7.70 -3.73
C MET A 39 -15.01 7.90 -4.33
N ALA A 40 -15.13 8.11 -5.66
CA ALA A 40 -16.42 8.29 -6.33
C ALA A 40 -17.30 7.04 -6.26
N THR A 41 -16.69 5.86 -6.27
CA THR A 41 -17.39 4.57 -6.15
C THR A 41 -17.26 3.93 -4.77
N SER A 42 -16.66 4.64 -3.80
CA SER A 42 -16.45 4.10 -2.45
C SER A 42 -17.78 4.00 -1.69
N ARG A 43 -17.98 2.87 -1.00
CA ARG A 43 -19.15 2.62 -0.14
C ARG A 43 -18.96 3.18 1.29
N VAL A 44 -18.07 4.14 1.46
CA VAL A 44 -17.82 4.77 2.77
C VAL A 44 -19.00 5.68 3.08
N THR A 45 -19.74 5.36 4.14
CA THR A 45 -20.95 6.08 4.56
C THR A 45 -20.65 7.26 5.49
N ASP A 46 -19.49 7.27 6.15
CA ASP A 46 -19.05 8.38 6.99
C ASP A 46 -18.46 9.50 6.12
N GLU A 47 -19.18 10.62 6.04
CA GLU A 47 -18.78 11.81 5.27
C GLU A 47 -17.45 12.44 5.73
N ARG A 48 -17.13 12.38 7.02
CA ARG A 48 -15.86 12.90 7.53
C ARG A 48 -14.70 12.04 7.06
N LEU A 49 -14.85 10.72 7.11
CA LEU A 49 -13.84 9.79 6.60
C LEU A 49 -13.70 9.92 5.08
N LYS A 50 -14.80 10.10 4.37
CA LYS A 50 -14.80 10.30 2.91
C LYS A 50 -14.05 11.56 2.50
N LYS A 51 -14.32 12.71 3.15
CA LYS A 51 -13.58 13.96 2.91
C LYS A 51 -12.10 13.85 3.21
N LYS A 52 -11.73 13.21 4.33
CA LYS A 52 -10.33 12.98 4.68
C LYS A 52 -9.61 12.10 3.65
N ALA A 53 -10.25 11.01 3.23
CA ALA A 53 -9.68 10.12 2.22
C ALA A 53 -9.53 10.83 0.87
N ALA A 54 -10.52 11.63 0.46
CA ALA A 54 -10.42 12.44 -0.76
C ALA A 54 -9.27 13.46 -0.69
N ALA A 55 -9.09 14.15 0.44
CA ALA A 55 -7.97 15.06 0.64
C ALA A 55 -6.62 14.33 0.55
N LEU A 56 -6.48 13.18 1.20
CA LEU A 56 -5.26 12.37 1.13
C LEU A 56 -4.95 11.87 -0.29
N MET A 57 -5.98 11.50 -1.07
CA MET A 57 -5.79 11.11 -2.48
C MET A 57 -5.38 12.31 -3.35
N ALA A 58 -5.96 13.50 -3.11
CA ALA A 58 -5.61 14.73 -3.82
C ALA A 58 -4.18 15.21 -3.51
N GLU A 59 -3.73 15.06 -2.26
CA GLU A 59 -2.35 15.32 -1.82
C GLU A 59 -1.34 14.26 -2.31
N GLY A 60 -1.84 13.14 -2.87
CA GLY A 60 -1.00 12.09 -3.43
C GLY A 60 -0.08 12.62 -4.52
N LYS A 61 1.20 12.22 -4.47
CA LYS A 61 2.23 12.70 -5.41
C LYS A 61 2.25 11.97 -6.76
N LEU A 62 1.57 10.84 -6.86
CA LEU A 62 1.53 10.00 -8.06
C LEU A 62 0.12 10.00 -8.64
N SER A 63 0.05 9.94 -9.97
CA SER A 63 -1.18 9.68 -10.71
C SER A 63 -1.48 8.17 -10.78
N ALA A 64 -2.66 7.82 -11.28
CA ALA A 64 -3.00 6.43 -11.57
C ALA A 64 -2.07 5.80 -12.63
N ASP A 65 -1.65 6.59 -13.63
CA ASP A 65 -0.76 6.14 -14.70
C ASP A 65 0.64 5.85 -14.15
N ASP A 66 1.17 6.71 -13.26
CA ASP A 66 2.46 6.47 -12.60
C ASP A 66 2.45 5.18 -11.77
N VAL A 67 1.33 4.92 -11.07
CA VAL A 67 1.15 3.70 -10.28
C VAL A 67 1.07 2.47 -11.19
N ALA A 68 0.36 2.56 -12.31
CA ALA A 68 0.26 1.49 -13.29
C ALA A 68 1.62 1.19 -13.93
N GLU A 69 2.37 2.22 -14.33
CA GLU A 69 3.71 2.06 -14.89
C GLU A 69 4.67 1.40 -13.89
N ALA A 70 4.63 1.83 -12.62
CA ALA A 70 5.43 1.22 -11.56
C ALA A 70 5.08 -0.26 -11.33
N ALA A 71 3.79 -0.61 -11.43
CA ALA A 71 3.33 -1.99 -11.31
C ALA A 71 3.83 -2.86 -12.47
N LEU A 72 3.67 -2.40 -13.72
CA LEU A 72 4.14 -3.11 -14.91
C LEU A 72 5.66 -3.32 -14.87
N LYS A 73 6.42 -2.31 -14.47
CA LYS A 73 7.88 -2.42 -14.31
C LYS A 73 8.27 -3.45 -13.24
N ALA A 74 7.52 -3.56 -12.15
CA ALA A 74 7.78 -4.54 -11.10
C ALA A 74 7.47 -5.97 -11.56
N VAL A 75 6.35 -6.16 -12.26
CA VAL A 75 5.98 -7.44 -12.88
C VAL A 75 7.06 -7.88 -13.88
N ALA A 76 7.50 -6.98 -14.75
CA ALA A 76 8.54 -7.26 -15.75
C ALA A 76 9.89 -7.67 -15.13
N ARG A 77 10.19 -7.23 -13.90
CA ARG A 77 11.38 -7.64 -13.15
C ARG A 77 11.20 -8.91 -12.31
N GLY A 78 9.97 -9.43 -12.19
CA GLY A 78 9.66 -10.51 -11.27
C GLY A 78 9.71 -10.09 -9.79
N ASP A 79 9.54 -8.80 -9.50
CA ASP A 79 9.54 -8.30 -8.11
C ASP A 79 8.29 -8.80 -7.37
N LEU A 80 8.46 -9.38 -6.18
CA LEU A 80 7.34 -9.83 -5.36
C LEU A 80 6.45 -8.66 -4.87
N TYR A 81 7.03 -7.48 -4.61
CA TYR A 81 6.29 -6.32 -4.09
C TYR A 81 6.49 -5.09 -4.98
N ALA A 82 5.40 -4.61 -5.58
CA ALA A 82 5.35 -3.33 -6.26
C ALA A 82 4.88 -2.24 -5.29
N LEU A 83 5.82 -1.40 -4.85
CA LEU A 83 5.59 -0.27 -3.95
C LEU A 83 5.96 1.02 -4.68
N PRO A 84 5.01 1.72 -5.32
CA PRO A 84 5.32 2.87 -6.19
C PRO A 84 6.06 4.02 -5.48
N MET A 85 5.68 4.33 -4.24
CA MET A 85 6.22 5.49 -3.51
C MET A 85 7.48 5.15 -2.69
N ARG A 86 8.45 6.08 -2.67
CA ARG A 86 9.75 5.93 -1.98
C ARG A 86 9.62 5.82 -0.46
N ASP A 87 8.80 6.67 0.13
CA ASP A 87 8.45 6.65 1.55
C ASP A 87 7.71 5.37 1.93
N GLY A 88 6.79 4.92 1.08
CA GLY A 88 6.11 3.63 1.21
C GLY A 88 7.09 2.45 1.32
N ARG A 89 8.14 2.45 0.49
CA ARG A 89 9.21 1.43 0.55
C ARG A 89 9.94 1.44 1.89
N TRP A 90 10.22 2.62 2.45
CA TRP A 90 10.87 2.73 3.76
C TRP A 90 9.99 2.21 4.90
N TYR A 91 8.72 2.63 4.95
CA TYR A 91 7.78 2.11 5.96
C TYR A 91 7.58 0.61 5.84
N TRP A 92 7.48 0.08 4.62
CA TRP A 92 7.37 -1.36 4.39
C TRP A 92 8.59 -2.12 4.90
N ARG A 93 9.80 -1.64 4.60
CA ARG A 93 11.04 -2.24 5.11
C ARG A 93 11.09 -2.21 6.63
N LEU A 94 10.76 -1.07 7.25
CA LEU A 94 10.72 -0.96 8.71
C LEU A 94 9.71 -1.94 9.32
N LYS A 95 8.51 -2.02 8.74
CA LYS A 95 7.47 -2.96 9.19
C LYS A 95 7.95 -4.42 9.14
N ARG A 96 8.66 -4.82 8.07
CA ARG A 96 9.17 -6.20 7.93
C ARG A 96 10.36 -6.49 8.84
N LEU A 97 11.27 -5.54 9.00
CA LEU A 97 12.50 -5.74 9.77
C LEU A 97 12.29 -5.59 11.27
N SER A 98 11.39 -4.70 11.70
CA SER A 98 11.14 -4.42 13.10
C SER A 98 9.67 -4.02 13.34
N PRO A 99 8.75 -5.00 13.39
CA PRO A 99 7.32 -4.73 13.52
C PRO A 99 6.99 -4.00 14.83
N GLN A 100 7.69 -4.29 15.94
CA GLN A 100 7.50 -3.58 17.20
C GLN A 100 7.89 -2.10 17.08
N THR A 101 9.01 -1.80 16.43
CA THR A 101 9.46 -0.41 16.21
C THR A 101 8.48 0.35 15.30
N TYR A 102 8.00 -0.31 14.25
CA TYR A 102 6.97 0.26 13.37
C TYR A 102 5.70 0.63 14.15
N VAL A 103 5.19 -0.26 15.01
CA VAL A 103 3.99 0.02 15.83
C VAL A 103 4.25 1.16 16.82
N ARG A 104 5.43 1.19 17.47
CA ARG A 104 5.81 2.29 18.38
C ARG A 104 5.87 3.64 17.66
N LEU A 105 6.38 3.67 16.43
CA LEU A 105 6.41 4.88 15.60
C LEU A 105 5.00 5.38 15.29
N LEU A 106 4.08 4.47 14.92
CA LEU A 106 2.68 4.82 14.67
C LEU A 106 1.99 5.36 15.93
N ASP A 107 2.20 4.73 17.09
CA ASP A 107 1.66 5.19 18.38
C ASP A 107 2.17 6.59 18.72
N TRP A 108 3.47 6.83 18.57
CA TRP A 108 4.07 8.15 18.78
C TRP A 108 3.45 9.22 17.87
N MET A 109 3.27 8.93 16.58
CA MET A 109 2.62 9.86 15.64
C MET A 109 1.16 10.13 16.00
N ALA A 110 0.42 9.11 16.43
CA ALA A 110 -0.98 9.25 16.83
C ALA A 110 -1.11 10.14 18.07
N ARG A 111 -0.27 9.94 19.09
CA ARG A 111 -0.24 10.78 20.31
C ARG A 111 0.09 12.22 20.00
N ARG A 112 1.00 12.48 19.06
CA ARG A 112 1.37 13.86 18.66
C ARG A 112 0.20 14.60 17.99
N LYS A 113 -0.60 13.90 17.19
CA LYS A 113 -1.82 14.45 16.56
C LYS A 113 -2.99 14.68 17.52
N LEU A 114 -2.98 14.08 18.71
CA LEU A 114 -4.00 14.29 19.75
C LEU A 114 -3.66 15.46 20.69
N LYS A 115 -2.39 15.89 20.72
CA LYS A 115 -1.90 16.97 21.59
C LYS A 115 -1.84 18.35 20.90
N GLY A 116 -2.11 18.42 19.60
CA GLY A 116 -2.22 19.66 18.84
C GLY A 116 -3.56 19.70 18.12
#